data_AF-A0A7C1I015-F1
#
_entry.id   AF-A0A7C1I015-F1
#
_cell.length_a   1.000
_cell.length_b   1.000
_cell.length_c   1.000
_cell.angle_alpha   90.00
_cell.angle_beta   90.00
_cell.angle_gamma   90.00
#
_symmetry.space_group_name_H-M   'P 1'
#
loop_
_entity.id
_entity.type
_entity.pdbx_description
1 polymer ?
#
loop_
_entity_poly.entity_id
_entity_poly.type
_entity_poly.pdbx_seq_one_letter_code
_entity_poly.pdbx_strand_id
1 'polypeptide(L)'
;MPVIDGWANQPGYEGGEYALISWSIEVPKADFEAIVERLKASGAKLLSMEPEWRQDSYWGFTVMDPMGNTVEIFYEDDEDNNTKEK
;
A
#
# COMPACT_ATOMS: atom_id res chain seq x y z
N MET A 1 17.85 -17.54 -2.25
CA MET A 1 17.65 -16.67 -3.42
C MET A 1 18.11 -15.27 -3.02
N PRO A 2 18.72 -14.48 -3.92
CA PRO A 2 19.08 -13.10 -3.60
C PRO A 2 17.80 -12.28 -3.32
N VAL A 3 17.83 -11.47 -2.25
CA VAL A 3 16.80 -10.48 -1.97
C VAL A 3 17.08 -9.28 -2.86
N ILE A 4 16.13 -8.92 -3.72
CA ILE A 4 16.25 -7.74 -4.58
C ILE A 4 15.80 -6.54 -3.77
N ASP A 5 16.68 -5.56 -3.61
CA ASP A 5 16.38 -4.32 -2.87
C ASP A 5 15.81 -3.26 -3.83
N GLY A 6 14.54 -3.41 -4.20
CA GLY A 6 13.88 -2.54 -5.16
C GLY A 6 12.36 -2.69 -5.15
N TRP A 7 11.65 -1.65 -5.59
CA TRP A 7 10.19 -1.63 -5.61
C TRP A 7 9.63 -2.29 -6.86
N ALA A 8 8.56 -3.07 -6.70
CA ALA A 8 7.82 -3.62 -7.81
C ALA A 8 7.11 -2.50 -8.59
N ASN A 9 7.00 -2.63 -9.91
CA ASN A 9 6.20 -1.73 -10.72
C ASN A 9 4.71 -2.11 -10.61
N GLN A 10 3.89 -1.21 -10.05
CA GLN A 10 2.44 -1.38 -9.94
C GLN A 10 1.70 -0.13 -10.44
N PRO A 11 0.52 -0.26 -11.06
CA PRO A 11 -0.29 0.89 -11.46
C PRO A 11 -0.72 1.79 -10.30
N GLY A 12 -0.74 1.27 -9.07
CA GLY A 12 -1.22 1.95 -7.87
C GLY A 12 -0.41 3.14 -7.42
N TYR A 13 0.88 3.18 -7.75
CA TYR A 13 1.79 4.23 -7.30
C TYR A 13 2.95 4.42 -8.29
N GLU A 14 3.60 5.58 -8.24
CA GLU A 14 4.80 5.85 -9.04
C GLU A 14 6.08 5.47 -8.30
N GLY A 15 7.10 5.00 -9.01
CA GLY A 15 8.44 4.74 -8.46
C GLY A 15 8.88 3.27 -8.39
N GLY A 16 8.07 2.34 -8.88
CA GLY A 16 8.45 0.95 -9.05
C GLY A 16 9.23 0.69 -10.35
N GLU A 17 10.40 0.06 -10.24
CA GLU A 17 11.30 -0.17 -11.39
C GLU A 17 11.37 -1.63 -11.84
N TYR A 18 10.97 -2.57 -10.98
CA TYR A 18 11.20 -4.00 -11.20
C TYR A 18 9.91 -4.78 -11.43
N ALA A 19 9.95 -5.75 -12.34
CA ALA A 19 8.86 -6.72 -12.51
C ALA A 19 8.96 -7.82 -11.43
N LEU A 20 8.64 -7.45 -10.20
CA LEU A 20 8.65 -8.35 -9.03
C LEU A 20 7.25 -8.67 -8.55
N ILE A 21 7.15 -9.69 -7.71
CA ILE A 21 5.91 -10.00 -7.00
C ILE A 21 5.58 -8.82 -6.07
N SER A 22 4.34 -8.35 -6.16
CA SER A 22 3.78 -7.36 -5.24
C SER A 22 2.39 -7.77 -4.80
N TRP A 23 2.08 -7.51 -3.53
CA TRP A 23 0.82 -7.88 -2.90
C TRP A 23 0.09 -6.62 -2.47
N SER A 24 -1.20 -6.52 -2.78
CA SER A 24 -2.06 -5.48 -2.24
C SER A 24 -3.04 -6.12 -1.25
N ILE A 25 -3.14 -5.56 -0.06
CA ILE A 25 -3.94 -6.06 1.06
C ILE A 25 -4.92 -4.96 1.45
N GLU A 26 -6.19 -5.22 1.20
CA GLU A 26 -7.27 -4.36 1.66
C GLU A 26 -7.47 -4.53 3.17
N VAL A 27 -7.66 -3.42 3.89
CA VAL A 27 -7.93 -3.42 5.32
C VAL A 27 -9.12 -2.52 5.65
N PRO A 28 -9.82 -2.75 6.78
CA PRO A 28 -10.84 -1.82 7.23
C PRO A 28 -10.28 -0.42 7.43
N LYS A 29 -11.02 0.62 6.98
CA LYS A 29 -10.65 2.04 7.17
C LYS A 29 -10.32 2.37 8.62
N ALA A 30 -11.05 1.78 9.57
CA ALA A 30 -10.85 1.98 11.01
C ALA A 30 -9.49 1.46 11.53
N ASP A 31 -8.89 0.49 10.85
CA ASP A 31 -7.62 -0.12 11.26
C ASP A 31 -6.41 0.48 10.53
N PHE A 32 -6.64 1.16 9.41
CA PHE A 32 -5.58 1.61 8.50
C PHE A 32 -4.51 2.46 9.18
N GLU A 33 -4.91 3.50 9.92
CA GLU A 33 -3.97 4.40 10.60
C GLU A 33 -3.09 3.64 11.61
N ALA A 34 -3.69 2.78 12.43
CA ALA A 34 -2.98 1.98 13.41
C ALA A 34 -1.99 0.99 12.76
N ILE A 35 -2.33 0.45 11.58
CA ILE A 35 -1.42 -0.41 10.81
C ILE A 35 -0.24 0.41 10.27
N VAL A 36 -0.50 1.59 9.69
CA VAL A 36 0.54 2.50 9.18
C VAL A 36 1.52 2.89 10.29
N GLU A 37 1.04 3.26 11.47
CA GLU A 37 1.90 3.59 12.61
C GLU A 37 2.78 2.42 13.05
N ARG A 38 2.21 1.21 13.12
CA ARG A 38 2.97 0.00 13.45
C ARG A 38 4.03 -0.31 12.41
N LEU A 39 3.73 -0.14 11.13
CA LEU A 39 4.69 -0.34 10.04
C LEU A 39 5.83 0.68 10.11
N LYS A 40 5.53 1.96 10.37
CA LYS A 40 6.54 3.00 10.61
C LYS A 40 7.45 2.66 11.80
N ALA A 41 6.87 2.19 12.90
CA ALA A 41 7.62 1.82 14.11
C ALA A 41 8.42 0.52 13.95
N SER A 42 8.06 -0.34 13.00
CA SER A 42 8.74 -1.63 12.79
C SER A 42 10.13 -1.51 12.15
N GLY A 43 10.44 -0.36 11.54
CA GLY A 43 11.66 -0.18 10.75
C GLY A 43 11.61 -0.83 9.37
N ALA A 44 10.44 -1.26 8.91
CA ALA A 44 10.23 -1.69 7.53
C ALA A 44 10.65 -0.57 6.55
N LYS A 45 11.18 -0.95 5.39
CA LYS A 45 11.47 0.01 4.34
C LYS A 45 10.15 0.51 3.79
N LEU A 46 9.98 1.83 3.77
CA LEU A 46 8.77 2.51 3.32
C LEU A 46 9.03 3.14 1.96
N LEU A 47 8.05 3.10 1.06
CA LEU A 47 8.13 3.83 -0.20
C LEU A 47 7.97 5.33 0.03
N SER A 48 6.98 5.69 0.86
CA SER A 48 6.68 7.06 1.29
C SER A 48 6.45 7.11 2.80
N MET A 49 6.71 8.25 3.44
CA MET A 49 6.48 8.43 4.87
C MET A 49 5.00 8.60 5.22
N GLU A 50 4.16 8.95 4.24
CA GLU A 50 2.73 9.18 4.46
C GLU A 50 1.93 8.29 3.51
N PRO A 51 0.72 7.86 3.91
CA PRO A 51 -0.25 7.29 2.99
C PRO A 51 -0.56 8.28 1.86
N GLU A 52 -0.87 7.74 0.68
CA GLU A 52 -1.14 8.52 -0.51
C GLU A 52 -2.52 8.19 -1.04
N TRP A 53 -3.25 9.23 -1.48
CA TRP A 53 -4.46 9.06 -2.26
C TRP A 53 -4.07 8.66 -3.68
N ARG A 54 -4.56 7.51 -4.14
CA ARG A 54 -4.09 6.84 -5.36
C ARG A 54 -5.24 6.61 -6.32
N GLN A 55 -4.96 6.85 -7.60
CA GLN A 55 -5.89 6.66 -8.72
C GLN A 55 -7.28 7.26 -8.49
N ASP A 56 -7.34 8.38 -7.77
CA ASP A 56 -8.58 9.06 -7.40
C ASP A 56 -9.65 8.14 -6.74
N SER A 57 -9.24 7.09 -6.04
CA SER A 57 -10.18 6.04 -5.55
C SER A 57 -9.87 5.44 -4.18
N TYR A 58 -8.61 5.37 -3.75
CA TYR A 58 -8.27 4.73 -2.47
C TYR A 58 -7.06 5.36 -1.79
N TRP A 59 -6.94 5.13 -0.49
CA TRP A 59 -5.73 5.45 0.28
C TRP A 59 -4.83 4.23 0.33
N GLY A 60 -3.56 4.40 -0.02
CA GLY A 60 -2.56 3.33 -0.02
C GLY A 60 -1.31 3.68 0.77
N PHE A 61 -0.66 2.66 1.32
CA PHE A 61 0.64 2.77 1.99
C PHE A 61 1.52 1.58 1.61
N THR A 62 2.67 1.86 1.00
CA THR A 62 3.56 0.82 0.44
C THR A 62 4.81 0.61 1.30
N VAL A 63 5.07 -0.66 1.62
CA VAL A 63 6.21 -1.12 2.41
C VAL A 63 6.91 -2.31 1.75
N MET A 64 8.13 -2.59 2.17
CA MET A 64 8.86 -3.79 1.76
C MET A 64 8.85 -4.83 2.88
N ASP A 65 8.54 -6.08 2.52
CA ASP A 65 8.65 -7.20 3.45
C ASP A 65 10.12 -7.65 3.62
N PRO A 66 10.43 -8.49 4.62
CA PRO A 66 11.79 -8.99 4.84
C PRO A 66 12.38 -9.83 3.69
N MET A 67 11.56 -10.27 2.75
CA MET A 67 11.98 -11.05 1.58
C MET A 67 12.21 -10.17 0.33
N GLY A 68 12.00 -8.86 0.44
CA GLY A 68 12.16 -7.89 -0.66
C GLY A 68 10.93 -7.74 -1.54
N ASN A 69 9.78 -8.27 -1.13
CA ASN A 69 8.53 -8.06 -1.86
C ASN A 69 7.92 -6.71 -1.51
N THR A 70 7.30 -6.08 -2.50
CA THR A 70 6.48 -4.89 -2.28
C THR A 70 5.14 -5.33 -1.71
N VAL A 71 4.68 -4.66 -0.67
CA VAL A 71 3.37 -4.86 -0.06
C VAL A 71 2.68 -3.51 0.06
N GLU A 72 1.48 -3.41 -0.50
CA GLU A 72 0.59 -2.26 -0.35
C GLU A 72 -0.51 -2.62 0.64
N ILE A 73 -0.71 -1.75 1.63
CA ILE A 73 -1.89 -1.76 2.49
C ILE A 73 -2.81 -0.66 1.97
N PHE A 74 -4.09 -0.97 1.74
CA PHE A 74 -5.03 0.03 1.23
C PHE A 74 -6.44 -0.11 1.81
N TYR A 75 -7.23 0.94 1.68
CA TYR A 75 -8.69 0.88 1.85
C TYR A 75 -9.36 1.78 0.81
N GLU A 76 -10.52 1.35 0.30
CA GLU A 76 -11.36 2.15 -0.58
C GLU A 76 -12.25 3.07 0.26
N ASP A 77 -12.41 4.33 -0.16
CA ASP A 77 -13.31 5.26 0.53
C ASP A 77 -14.72 5.13 -0.06
N ASP A 78 -15.54 4.29 0.57
CA ASP A 78 -16.91 3.96 0.15
C ASP A 78 -17.94 5.12 0.26
N GLU A 79 -17.52 6.38 0.43
CA GLU A 79 -18.45 7.53 0.53
C GLU A 79 -19.38 7.65 -0.70
N ASP A 80 -19.03 7.06 -1.85
CA ASP A 80 -19.85 7.09 -3.08
C ASP A 80 -20.71 5.84 -3.36
N ASN A 81 -20.50 4.72 -2.66
CA ASN A 81 -21.25 3.48 -2.96
C ASN A 81 -22.66 3.45 -2.35
N ASN A 82 -22.96 4.32 -1.37
CA ASN A 82 -24.28 4.35 -0.71
C ASN A 82 -25.31 5.26 -1.41
N THR A 83 -24.97 5.86 -2.56
CA THR A 83 -25.88 6.75 -3.31
C THR A 83 -26.38 6.14 -4.63
N LYS A 84 -25.98 4.92 -4.98
CA LYS A 84 -26.42 4.24 -6.22
C LYS A 84 -27.47 3.14 -6.02
N GLU A 85 -27.98 2.95 -4.80
CA GLU A 85 -29.16 2.11 -4.54
C GLU A 85 -30.29 2.93 -3.90
N LYS A 86 -31.01 3.71 -4.71
CA LYS A 86 -32.40 4.10 -4.40
C LYS A 86 -33.18 4.51 -5.64
#